data_AF-A0A6J7QHI7-F1
#
_entry.id   AF-A0A6J7QHI7-F1
#
_cell.length_a   1.000
_cell.length_b   1.000
_cell.length_c   1.000
_cell.angle_alpha   90.00
_cell.angle_beta   90.00
_cell.angle_gamma   90.00
#
_symmetry.space_group_name_H-M   'P 1'
#
loop_
_entity.id
_entity.type
_entity.pdbx_description
1 polymer ?
#
loop_
_entity_poly.entity_id
_entity_poly.type
_entity_poly.pdbx_seq_one_letter_code
_entity_poly.pdbx_strand_id
1 'polypeptide(L)'
;MLLDHELRPTDHVGILCADELSVLLSPVESIQHAQNLVRRLDAAFDHVAIDTHIGWAMRNDGHGLFHAAARADAAMLTAKGHGNLAPDLPKR
;
A
#
# COMPACT_ATOMS: atom_id res chain seq x y z
N MET A 1 -7.38 -13.35 9.77
CA MET A 1 -6.50 -12.17 9.63
C MET A 1 -7.34 -11.01 9.08
N LEU A 2 -7.13 -9.76 9.51
CA LEU A 2 -7.97 -8.60 9.09
C LEU A 2 -8.12 -8.50 7.56
N LEU A 3 -7.09 -8.92 6.83
CA LEU A 3 -7.03 -8.91 5.37
C LEU A 3 -7.90 -9.98 4.69
N ASP A 4 -8.28 -11.08 5.38
CA ASP A 4 -8.95 -12.24 4.76
C ASP A 4 -10.36 -11.90 4.23
N HIS A 5 -10.98 -10.83 4.76
CA HIS A 5 -12.29 -10.36 4.32
C HIS A 5 -12.24 -9.33 3.19
N GLU A 6 -11.06 -8.73 2.97
CA GLU A 6 -10.89 -7.62 2.02
C GLU A 6 -10.32 -8.07 0.67
N LEU A 7 -9.65 -9.22 0.65
CA LEU A 7 -8.92 -9.76 -0.50
C LEU A 7 -9.71 -10.86 -1.22
N ARG A 8 -9.54 -10.93 -2.54
CA ARG A 8 -10.09 -12.03 -3.35
C ARG A 8 -9.21 -13.27 -3.19
N PRO A 9 -9.75 -14.47 -3.47
CA PRO A 9 -8.96 -15.71 -3.46
C PRO A 9 -7.76 -15.72 -4.43
N THR A 10 -7.77 -14.84 -5.43
CA THR A 10 -6.70 -14.69 -6.43
C THR A 10 -5.66 -13.65 -6.05
N ASP A 11 -5.90 -12.87 -5.00
CA ASP A 11 -4.93 -11.91 -4.49
C ASP A 11 -3.92 -12.66 -3.60
N HIS A 12 -2.64 -12.27 -3.67
CA HIS A 12 -1.57 -12.92 -2.93
C HIS A 12 -1.01 -12.01 -1.85
N VAL A 13 -0.91 -12.51 -0.62
CA VAL A 13 -0.30 -11.81 0.50
C VAL A 13 1.06 -12.40 0.80
N GLY A 14 2.07 -11.55 0.89
CA GLY A 14 3.42 -11.92 1.31
C GLY A 14 3.86 -11.08 2.51
N ILE A 15 4.24 -11.72 3.61
CA ILE A 15 4.84 -11.05 4.77
C ILE A 15 6.31 -10.74 4.42
N LEU A 16 6.68 -9.47 4.38
CA LEU A 16 8.05 -9.04 4.04
C LEU A 16 8.95 -9.02 5.28
N CYS A 17 8.42 -8.49 6.40
CA CYS A 17 9.05 -8.54 7.72
C CYS A 17 7.98 -8.49 8.82
N ALA A 18 8.37 -8.26 10.08
CA ALA A 18 7.45 -8.32 11.22
C ALA A 18 6.37 -7.22 11.20
N ASP A 19 6.65 -6.10 10.55
CA ASP A 19 5.84 -4.88 10.48
C ASP A 19 5.45 -4.49 9.04
N GLU A 20 5.82 -5.30 8.04
CA GLU A 20 5.57 -5.01 6.63
C GLU A 20 5.01 -6.22 5.90
N LEU A 21 3.98 -5.97 5.09
CA LEU A 21 3.34 -6.95 4.22
C LEU A 21 3.15 -6.36 2.83
N SER A 22 3.07 -7.25 1.84
CA SER A 22 2.78 -6.94 0.45
C SER A 22 1.49 -7.65 0.02
N VAL A 23 0.70 -6.97 -0.82
CA VAL A 23 -0.48 -7.53 -1.46
C VAL A 23 -0.33 -7.39 -2.97
N LEU A 24 -0.34 -8.52 -3.68
CA LEU A 24 -0.34 -8.58 -5.13
C LEU A 24 -1.75 -8.88 -5.65
N LEU A 25 -2.31 -7.94 -6.41
CA LEU A 25 -3.61 -8.10 -7.06
C LEU A 25 -3.41 -8.67 -8.47
N SER A 26 -3.98 -9.85 -8.75
CA SER A 26 -3.89 -10.47 -10.07
C SER A 26 -5.12 -11.34 -10.38
N PRO A 27 -5.92 -11.02 -11.42
CA PRO A 27 -5.82 -9.83 -12.27
C PRO A 27 -6.26 -8.55 -11.53
N VAL A 28 -5.65 -7.42 -11.88
CA VAL A 28 -6.22 -6.10 -11.58
C VAL A 28 -7.29 -5.80 -12.61
N GLU A 29 -8.53 -5.63 -12.16
CA GLU A 29 -9.66 -5.28 -13.03
C GLU A 29 -9.56 -3.85 -13.55
N SER A 30 -9.15 -2.92 -12.67
CA SER A 30 -8.97 -1.51 -13.01
C SER A 30 -8.13 -0.79 -11.94
N ILE A 31 -7.63 0.40 -12.28
CA ILE A 31 -7.03 1.33 -11.31
C ILE A 31 -8.00 1.63 -10.16
N GLN A 32 -9.29 1.85 -10.49
CA GLN A 32 -10.31 2.17 -9.50
C GLN A 32 -10.51 1.04 -8.49
N HIS A 33 -10.46 -0.21 -8.95
CA HIS A 33 -10.53 -1.39 -8.09
C HIS A 33 -9.37 -1.39 -7.07
N ALA A 34 -8.13 -1.18 -7.53
CA ALA A 34 -6.96 -1.13 -6.66
C ALA A 34 -7.04 0.03 -5.64
N GLN A 35 -7.46 1.22 -6.07
CA GLN A 35 -7.62 2.37 -5.19
C GLN A 35 -8.72 2.16 -4.13
N ASN A 36 -9.83 1.53 -4.51
CA ASN A 36 -10.90 1.21 -3.57
C ASN A 36 -10.44 0.19 -2.52
N LEU A 37 -9.65 -0.82 -2.91
CA LEU A 37 -9.08 -1.76 -1.96
C LEU A 37 -8.16 -1.05 -0.96
N VAL A 38 -7.25 -0.17 -1.43
CA VAL A 38 -6.38 0.61 -0.54
C VAL A 38 -7.20 1.38 0.50
N ARG A 39 -8.28 2.05 0.11
CA ARG A 39 -9.15 2.77 1.05
C ARG A 39 -9.85 1.86 2.04
N ARG A 40 -10.31 0.67 1.62
CA ARG A 40 -10.95 -0.29 2.54
C ARG A 40 -9.95 -0.85 3.54
N LEU A 41 -8.74 -1.16 3.09
CA LEU A 41 -7.65 -1.63 3.95
C LEU A 41 -7.28 -0.55 4.98
N ASP A 42 -7.07 0.68 4.54
CA ASP A 42 -6.78 1.82 5.41
C ASP A 42 -7.86 2.01 6.50
N ALA A 43 -9.15 1.99 6.10
CA ALA A 43 -10.26 2.06 7.05
C ALA A 43 -10.32 0.86 8.01
N ALA A 44 -10.06 -0.36 7.51
CA ALA A 44 -10.05 -1.56 8.34
C ALA A 44 -8.93 -1.52 9.39
N PHE A 45 -7.75 -0.99 9.05
CA PHE A 45 -6.64 -0.80 9.98
C PHE A 45 -6.90 0.33 10.99
N ASP A 46 -7.50 1.44 10.55
CA ASP A 46 -7.91 2.53 11.43
C ASP A 46 -8.93 2.05 12.48
N HIS A 47 -9.89 1.21 12.09
CA HIS A 47 -10.87 0.60 13.01
C HIS A 47 -10.25 -0.25 14.13
N VAL A 48 -9.03 -0.77 13.93
CA VAL A 48 -8.27 -1.52 14.94
C VAL A 48 -7.10 -0.72 15.52
N ALA A 49 -7.10 0.60 15.31
CA ALA A 49 -6.09 1.55 15.80
C ALA A 49 -4.65 1.20 15.39
N ILE A 50 -4.48 0.66 14.18
CA ILE A 50 -3.15 0.44 13.58
C ILE A 50 -2.89 1.61 12.62
N ASP A 51 -1.87 2.41 12.91
CA ASP A 51 -1.37 3.42 11.96
C ASP A 51 -0.66 2.71 10.81
N THR A 52 -1.25 2.77 9.62
CA THR A 52 -0.70 2.13 8.41
C THR A 52 -0.31 3.16 7.36
N HIS A 53 0.78 2.88 6.68
CA HIS A 53 1.18 3.62 5.49
C HIS A 53 1.11 2.69 4.29
N ILE A 54 0.21 2.96 3.37
CA ILE A 54 -0.02 2.09 2.20
C ILE A 54 0.53 2.76 0.95
N GLY A 55 1.56 2.14 0.37
CA GLY A 55 2.02 2.44 -0.98
C GLY A 55 1.49 1.44 -1.98
N TRP A 56 1.07 1.89 -3.16
CA TRP A 56 0.63 1.00 -4.23
C TRP A 56 1.14 1.47 -5.58
N ALA A 57 1.32 0.51 -6.48
CA ALA A 57 1.67 0.78 -7.87
C ALA A 57 1.13 -0.33 -8.77
N MET A 58 0.75 0.04 -9.99
CA MET A 58 0.49 -0.94 -11.04
C MET A 58 1.77 -1.34 -11.75
N ARG A 59 1.81 -2.58 -12.26
CA ARG A 59 2.81 -2.98 -13.23
C ARG A 59 2.53 -2.30 -14.57
N ASN A 60 3.54 -1.66 -15.15
CA ASN A 60 3.47 -1.14 -16.51
C ASN A 60 3.86 -2.23 -17.50
N ASP A 61 3.25 -2.22 -18.69
CA ASP A 61 3.65 -3.11 -19.77
C ASP A 61 5.14 -2.92 -20.10
N GLY A 62 5.84 -4.04 -20.33
CA GLY A 62 7.29 -4.04 -20.56
C GLY A 62 8.16 -3.92 -19.29
N HIS A 63 7.56 -3.73 -18.11
CA HIS A 63 8.30 -3.69 -16.84
C HIS A 63 8.01 -4.93 -15.99
N GLY A 64 9.05 -5.51 -15.39
CA GLY A 64 8.91 -6.61 -14.44
C GLY A 64 8.27 -6.18 -13.11
N LEU A 65 7.81 -7.16 -12.32
CA LEU A 65 7.18 -6.94 -11.00
C LEU A 65 8.06 -6.12 -10.04
N PHE A 66 9.38 -6.29 -10.11
CA PHE A 66 10.34 -5.51 -9.32
C PHE A 66 10.15 -3.99 -9.44
N HIS A 67 9.90 -3.48 -10.65
CA HIS A 67 9.70 -2.04 -10.86
C HIS A 67 8.38 -1.55 -10.27
N ALA A 68 7.35 -2.41 -10.25
CA ALA A 68 6.09 -2.07 -9.60
C ALA A 68 6.28 -2.03 -8.08
N ALA A 69 6.93 -3.04 -7.51
CA ALA A 69 7.25 -3.09 -6.08
C ALA A 69 8.06 -1.86 -5.63
N ALA A 70 9.16 -1.52 -6.32
CA ALA A 70 9.97 -0.35 -5.98
C ALA A 70 9.17 0.98 -6.00
N ARG A 71 8.17 1.11 -6.89
CA ARG A 71 7.28 2.29 -6.91
C ARG A 71 6.26 2.27 -5.78
N ALA A 72 5.74 1.10 -5.43
CA ALA A 72 4.87 0.93 -4.26
C ALA A 72 5.64 1.32 -2.98
N ASP A 73 6.88 0.87 -2.82
CA ASP A 73 7.73 1.22 -1.68
C ASP A 73 7.98 2.73 -1.60
N ALA A 74 8.32 3.36 -2.73
CA ALA A 74 8.52 4.81 -2.78
C ALA A 74 7.24 5.59 -2.41
N ALA A 75 6.07 5.11 -2.84
CA ALA A 75 4.79 5.68 -2.46
C ALA A 75 4.49 5.48 -0.96
N MET A 76 4.81 4.31 -0.40
CA MET A 76 4.67 4.02 1.03
C MET A 76 5.56 4.94 1.87
N LEU A 77 6.83 5.11 1.50
CA LEU A 77 7.75 6.03 2.18
C LEU A 77 7.24 7.47 2.14
N THR A 78 6.63 7.88 1.03
CA THR A 78 5.98 9.19 0.89
C THR A 78 4.79 9.31 1.83
N ALA A 79 3.93 8.28 1.93
CA ALA A 79 2.80 8.26 2.85
C ALA A 79 3.26 8.34 4.31
N LYS A 80 4.30 7.58 4.68
CA LYS A 80 4.95 7.62 6.00
C LYS A 80 5.52 9.01 6.32
N GLY A 81 6.12 9.67 5.33
CA GLY A 81 6.68 11.02 5.46
C GLY A 81 5.63 12.11 5.73
N HIS A 82 4.39 11.96 5.25
CA HIS A 82 3.30 12.91 5.51
C HIS A 82 2.75 12.83 6.94
N GLY A 83 3.02 11.75 7.68
CA GLY A 83 2.67 11.62 9.10
C GLY A 83 3.61 12.39 10.05
N ASN A 84 4.81 12.76 9.58
CA ASN A 84 5.68 13.68 10.28
C ASN A 84 5.34 15.10 9.85
N LEU A 85 5.00 15.98 10.80
CA LEU A 85 5.06 17.43 10.58
C LEU A 85 6.40 17.71 9.89
N ALA A 86 6.35 18.36 8.73
CA ALA A 86 7.56 18.88 8.11
C ALA A 86 8.35 19.58 9.23
N PRO A 87 9.63 19.24 9.46
CA PRO A 87 10.42 19.96 10.46
C PRO A 87 10.29 21.43 10.09
N ASP A 88 9.76 22.24 11.02
CA ASP A 88 9.53 23.66 10.82
C ASP A 88 10.75 24.24 10.12
N LEU A 89 10.63 24.51 8.82
CA LEU A 89 11.69 25.17 8.10
C LEU A 89 11.83 26.52 8.78
N PRO A 90 12.99 26.84 9.40
CA PRO A 90 13.15 28.13 10.02
C PRO A 90 12.93 29.16 8.92
N LYS A 91 11.89 29.98 9.09
CA LYS A 91 11.64 31.11 8.20
C LYS A 91 12.90 31.96 8.15
N ARG A 92 13.64 31.88 7.06
CA ARG A 92 14.72 32.79 6.69
C ARG A 92 14.65 33.05 5.21
#